data_AF-A0A2S9GGZ6-F1
#
_entry.id   AF-A0A2S9GGZ6-F1
#
_cell.length_a   1.000
_cell.length_b   1.000
_cell.length_c   1.000
_cell.angle_alpha   90.00
_cell.angle_beta   90.00
_cell.angle_gamma   90.00
#
_symmetry.space_group_name_H-M   'P 1'
#
loop_
_entity.id
_entity.type
_entity.pdbx_description
1 polymer ?
#
loop_
_entity_poly.entity_id
_entity_poly.type
_entity_poly.pdbx_seq_one_letter_code
_entity_poly.pdbx_strand_id
1 'polypeptide(L)'
;TGPDGRIYVAQVTGSQISALDLSTGVVETVSAKGGDIIAPDDGAFADDGTLYATEVMDGRVSARDSAGRTRVLRDDLPCANGITV
;
A
#
# COMPACT_ATOMS: atom_id res chain seq x y z
N THR A 1 -2.79 3.90 -10.75
CA THR A 1 -1.77 4.98 -10.69
C THR A 1 -2.05 5.82 -9.46
N GLY A 2 -1.02 6.22 -8.73
CA GLY A 2 -1.19 7.11 -7.58
C GLY A 2 -1.52 8.55 -8.00
N PRO A 3 -1.97 9.40 -7.06
CA PRO A 3 -2.32 10.79 -7.33
C PRO A 3 -1.12 11.64 -7.77
N ASP A 4 0.11 11.14 -7.56
CA ASP A 4 1.37 11.74 -8.00
C ASP A 4 1.84 11.24 -9.37
N GLY A 5 1.02 10.45 -10.08
CA GLY A 5 1.34 9.92 -11.41
C GLY A 5 2.25 8.69 -11.41
N ARG A 6 2.68 8.17 -10.25
CA ARG A 6 3.51 6.96 -10.16
C ARG A 6 2.68 5.67 -10.23
N ILE A 7 3.33 4.57 -10.60
CA ILE A 7 2.75 3.22 -10.46
C ILE A 7 3.22 2.63 -9.15
N TYR A 8 2.28 2.21 -8.31
CA TYR A 8 2.56 1.53 -7.05
C TYR A 8 2.43 0.04 -7.23
N VAL A 9 3.40 -0.71 -6.70
CA VAL A 9 3.48 -2.16 -6.77
C VAL A 9 3.41 -2.71 -5.36
N ALA A 10 2.27 -3.28 -5.00
CA ALA A 10 2.10 -4.07 -3.80
C ALA A 10 2.71 -5.47 -4.03
N GLN A 11 3.45 -5.97 -3.04
CA GLN A 11 4.19 -7.22 -3.18
C GLN A 11 3.84 -8.11 -1.99
N VAL A 12 2.91 -9.05 -2.16
CA VAL A 12 2.46 -9.96 -1.08
C VAL A 12 3.66 -10.72 -0.49
N THR A 13 4.37 -11.49 -1.30
CA THR A 13 5.55 -12.26 -0.84
C THR A 13 6.75 -11.37 -0.51
N GLY A 14 6.89 -10.23 -1.20
CA GLY A 14 7.94 -9.25 -0.93
C GLY A 14 7.75 -8.52 0.40
N SER A 15 6.51 -8.45 0.88
CA SER A 15 6.06 -7.68 2.05
C SER A 15 6.49 -6.22 1.99
N GLN A 16 6.35 -5.59 0.82
CA GLN A 16 6.73 -4.20 0.60
C GLN A 16 5.82 -3.54 -0.44
N ILE A 17 5.88 -2.21 -0.50
CA ILE A 17 5.26 -1.41 -1.55
C ILE A 17 6.35 -0.56 -2.20
N SER A 18 6.45 -0.64 -3.52
CA SER A 18 7.36 0.19 -4.31
C SER A 18 6.58 1.16 -5.20
N ALA A 19 7.19 2.29 -5.56
CA ALA A 19 6.66 3.22 -6.55
C ALA A 19 7.64 3.36 -7.72
N LEU A 20 7.12 3.25 -8.94
CA LEU A 20 7.85 3.49 -10.19
C LEU A 20 7.47 4.89 -10.71
N ASP A 21 8.48 5.73 -10.88
CA ASP A 21 8.37 6.94 -11.68
C ASP A 21 8.46 6.57 -13.17
N LEU A 22 7.40 6.85 -13.92
CA LEU A 22 7.30 6.52 -15.34
C LEU A 22 8.17 7.39 -16.24
N SER A 23 8.55 8.58 -15.79
CA SER A 23 9.38 9.52 -16.54
C SER A 23 10.87 9.19 -16.45
N THR A 24 11.31 8.70 -15.28
CA THR A 24 12.73 8.42 -15.01
C THR A 24 13.05 6.93 -14.98
N GLY A 25 12.06 6.06 -14.79
CA GLY A 25 12.24 4.63 -14.57
C GLY A 25 12.78 4.27 -13.17
N VAL A 26 12.92 5.24 -12.27
CA VAL A 26 13.40 5.01 -10.90
C VAL A 26 12.33 4.29 -10.09
N VAL A 27 12.76 3.27 -9.34
CA VAL A 27 11.92 2.54 -8.39
C VAL A 27 12.36 2.89 -6.97
N GLU A 28 11.39 3.34 -6.17
CA GLU A 28 11.60 3.71 -4.77
C GLU A 28 10.77 2.82 -3.85
N THR A 29 11.27 2.60 -2.63
CA THR A 29 10.51 1.89 -1.58
C THR A 29 9.62 2.89 -0.85
N VAL A 30 8.31 2.63 -0.88
CA VAL A 30 7.28 3.44 -0.20
C VAL A 30 6.96 2.88 1.18
N SER A 31 6.81 1.55 1.25
CA SER A 31 6.70 0.78 2.49
C SER A 31 7.71 -0.36 2.42
N ALA A 32 8.66 -0.38 3.35
CA ALA A 32 9.75 -1.35 3.33
C ALA A 32 9.32 -2.69 3.94
N LYS A 33 9.98 -3.76 3.50
CA LYS A 33 9.89 -5.06 4.17
C LYS A 33 10.26 -4.95 5.65
N GLY A 34 9.38 -5.48 6.50
CA GLY A 34 9.50 -5.38 7.96
C GLY A 34 8.97 -4.05 8.54
N GLY A 35 8.35 -3.20 7.71
CA GLY A 35 7.58 -2.05 8.16
C GLY A 35 6.17 -2.43 8.61
N ASP A 36 5.31 -1.42 8.78
CA ASP A 36 3.99 -1.59 9.41
C ASP A 36 2.92 -2.21 8.50
N ILE A 37 3.09 -2.15 7.18
CA ILE A 37 2.20 -2.82 6.20
C ILE A 37 2.85 -4.14 5.81
N ILE A 38 2.20 -5.26 6.12
CA ILE A 38 2.70 -6.62 5.96
C ILE A 38 1.97 -7.30 4.79
N ALA A 39 2.74 -7.90 3.89
CA ALA A 39 2.24 -8.67 2.75
C ALA A 39 1.06 -7.99 1.99
N PRO A 40 1.21 -6.73 1.55
CA PRO A 40 0.13 -6.01 0.87
C PRO A 40 -0.21 -6.65 -0.48
N ASP A 41 -1.50 -6.73 -0.81
CA ASP A 41 -2.00 -7.30 -2.07
C ASP A 41 -2.60 -6.21 -2.97
N ASP A 42 -3.68 -5.58 -2.53
CA ASP A 42 -4.33 -4.48 -3.26
C ASP A 42 -4.16 -3.15 -2.52
N GLY A 43 -4.31 -2.05 -3.27
CA GLY A 43 -4.35 -0.73 -2.67
C GLY A 43 -5.10 0.32 -3.50
N ALA A 44 -5.58 1.34 -2.80
CA ALA A 44 -6.32 2.47 -3.37
C ALA A 44 -5.88 3.78 -2.73
N PHE A 45 -5.86 4.86 -3.50
CA PHE A 45 -5.49 6.19 -3.03
C PHE A 45 -6.72 7.09 -2.94
N ALA A 46 -6.95 7.69 -1.77
CA ALA A 46 -7.93 8.75 -1.62
C ALA A 46 -7.40 10.09 -2.17
N ASP A 47 -8.31 11.04 -2.36
CA ASP A 47 -8.01 12.39 -2.88
C ASP A 47 -6.97 13.16 -2.05
N ASP A 48 -6.83 12.84 -0.75
CA ASP A 48 -5.84 13.44 0.14
C ASP A 48 -4.45 12.80 0.06
N GLY A 49 -4.29 11.79 -0.82
CA GLY A 49 -3.04 11.05 -1.00
C GLY A 49 -2.83 9.89 -0.02
N THR A 50 -3.78 9.59 0.85
CA THR A 50 -3.71 8.41 1.72
C THR A 50 -3.82 7.13 0.90
N LEU A 51 -2.83 6.25 1.06
CA LEU A 51 -2.85 4.89 0.54
C LEU A 51 -3.56 3.97 1.53
N TYR A 52 -4.62 3.32 1.09
CA TYR A 52 -5.21 2.17 1.77
C TYR A 52 -4.69 0.89 1.14
N ALA A 53 -4.30 -0.09 1.95
CA ALA A 53 -3.78 -1.36 1.49
C ALA A 53 -4.46 -2.52 2.23
N THR A 54 -4.78 -3.58 1.49
CA THR A 54 -5.23 -4.84 2.08
C THR A 54 -4.05 -5.77 2.32
N GLU A 55 -4.03 -6.36 3.50
CA GLU A 55 -3.02 -7.32 3.96
C GLU A 55 -3.71 -8.68 4.03
N VAL A 56 -3.97 -9.29 2.86
CA VAL A 56 -4.88 -10.45 2.70
C VAL A 56 -4.48 -11.64 3.57
N MET A 57 -3.18 -11.83 3.79
CA MET A 57 -2.63 -12.93 4.60
C MET A 57 -2.72 -12.66 6.11
N ASP A 58 -2.83 -11.40 6.52
CA ASP A 58 -2.89 -10.98 7.92
C ASP A 58 -4.30 -10.55 8.35
N GLY A 59 -5.26 -10.52 7.41
CA GLY A 59 -6.66 -10.18 7.66
C GLY A 59 -6.88 -8.71 8.02
N ARG A 60 -6.07 -7.80 7.45
CA ARG A 60 -6.06 -6.38 7.83
C ARG A 60 -6.27 -5.44 6.66
N VAL A 61 -6.72 -4.24 7.01
CA VAL A 61 -6.66 -3.06 6.15
C VAL A 61 -5.84 -2.01 6.89
N SER A 62 -4.79 -1.52 6.24
CA SER A 62 -3.94 -0.44 6.76
C SER A 62 -4.03 0.80 5.90
N ALA A 63 -3.75 1.95 6.50
CA ALA A 63 -3.64 3.22 5.79
C ALA A 63 -2.30 3.89 6.07
N ARG A 64 -1.67 4.41 5.02
CA ARG A 64 -0.42 5.18 5.05
C ARG A 64 -0.67 6.56 4.44
N ASP A 65 -0.43 7.61 5.22
CA ASP A 65 -0.59 8.98 4.73
C ASP A 65 0.58 9.44 3.85
N SER A 66 0.44 10.64 3.28
CA SER A 66 1.46 11.26 2.41
C SER A 66 2.77 11.60 3.15
N ALA A 67 2.74 11.73 4.47
CA ALA A 67 3.93 11.87 5.32
C ALA A 67 4.58 10.53 5.68
N GLY A 68 3.96 9.41 5.28
CA GLY A 68 4.46 8.06 5.50
C GLY A 68 4.09 7.43 6.84
N ARG A 69 3.18 8.03 7.61
CA ARG A 69 2.67 7.44 8.86
C ARG A 69 1.65 6.34 8.53
N THR A 70 1.83 5.18 9.12
CA THR A 70 0.95 4.02 8.93
C THR A 70 0.07 3.79 10.16
N ARG A 71 -1.15 3.30 9.94
CA ARG A 71 -2.01 2.74 10.99
C ARG A 71 -2.84 1.59 10.42
N VAL A 72 -3.09 0.57 11.25
CA VAL A 72 -4.12 -0.45 10.98
C VAL A 72 -5.49 0.19 11.20
N LEU A 73 -6.40 0.07 10.24
CA LEU A 73 -7.78 0.53 10.37
C LEU A 73 -8.67 -0.55 10.97
N ARG A 74 -8.45 -1.80 10.54
CA ARG A 74 -9.16 -3.00 10.97
C ARG A 74 -8.27 -4.23 10.78
N ASP A 75 -8.39 -5.19 11.67
CA ASP A 75 -7.64 -6.46 11.70
C ASP A 75 -8.52 -7.69 11.93
N ASP A 76 -9.84 -7.50 11.82
CA ASP A 76 -10.90 -8.51 11.94
C ASP A 76 -11.49 -8.90 10.57
N LEU A 77 -10.69 -8.80 9.50
CA LEU A 77 -11.15 -8.90 8.11
C LEU A 77 -10.46 -10.05 7.36
N PRO A 78 -10.78 -11.32 7.67
CA PRO A 78 -10.15 -12.46 7.02
C PRO A 78 -10.41 -12.42 5.50
N CYS A 79 -9.33 -12.55 4.73
CA CYS A 79 -9.35 -12.55 3.27
C CYS A 79 -9.87 -11.26 2.62
N ALA A 80 -9.81 -10.10 3.30
CA ALA A 80 -10.04 -8.82 2.63
C ALA A 80 -9.01 -8.61 1.50
N ASN A 81 -9.49 -8.17 0.33
CA ASN A 81 -8.71 -8.15 -0.90
C ASN A 81 -9.01 -6.85 -1.68
N GLY A 82 -9.75 -6.93 -2.79
CA GLY A 82 -10.15 -5.79 -3.60
C GLY A 82 -10.62 -4.58 -2.77
N ILE A 83 -10.01 -3.43 -3.03
CA ILE A 83 -10.29 -2.17 -2.34
C ILE A 83 -10.45 -1.02 -3.34
N THR A 84 -11.37 -0.11 -3.03
CA THR A 84 -11.61 1.14 -3.78
C THR A 84 -12.00 2.24 -2.79
N VAL A 85 -11.92 3.50 -3.22
CA VAL A 85 -12.25 4.70 -2.45
C VAL A 85 -13.12 5.64 -3.26
#